data_AF-A0AAD4R3W1-F1
#
_entry.id   AF-A0AAD4R3W1-F1
#
_cell.length_a   1.000
_cell.length_b   1.000
_cell.length_c   1.000
_cell.angle_alpha   90.00
_cell.angle_beta   90.00
_cell.angle_gamma   90.00
#
_symmetry.space_group_name_H-M   'P 1'
#
loop_
_entity.id
_entity.type
_entity.pdbx_description
1 polymer ?
#
loop_
_entity_poly.entity_id
_entity_poly.type
_entity_poly.pdbx_seq_one_letter_code
_entity_poly.pdbx_strand_id
1 'polypeptide(L)'
;MSVSYSVANPKLDFLCPIRISELDSEVRINASGGSRRRAFEPNWRTITVNFIAGNSVAFHMEVHVKPFLVKSIALNYLIKRYWKQEGLMKVNVDIGDTFVISVVNKEDYFNIRINGVHACRFRKMLPTSSINGLEVKKRGKITVQSIDLINVETNDGPQPRHTCECTQVGNDVYFFSRCLTCFQWRCDGLNCYKY
;
A
#
# COMPACT_ATOMS: atom_id res chain seq x y z
N MET A 1 -20.47 -8.59 -0.98
CA MET A 1 -19.15 -8.39 -1.59
C MET A 1 -18.25 -9.50 -1.06
N SER A 2 -17.66 -10.30 -1.94
CA SER A 2 -16.68 -11.33 -1.57
C SER A 2 -15.29 -10.70 -1.49
N VAL A 3 -14.59 -10.92 -0.37
CA VAL A 3 -13.17 -10.58 -0.26
C VAL A 3 -12.39 -11.58 -1.12
N SER A 4 -11.63 -11.11 -2.11
CA SER A 4 -10.82 -11.98 -2.97
C SER A 4 -9.53 -12.38 -2.27
N TYR A 5 -9.01 -11.54 -1.37
CA TYR A 5 -7.79 -11.80 -0.63
C TYR A 5 -7.73 -10.98 0.67
N SER A 6 -7.19 -11.56 1.73
CA SER A 6 -6.95 -10.88 3.01
C SER A 6 -5.61 -11.31 3.60
N VAL A 7 -4.84 -10.35 4.08
CA VAL A 7 -3.62 -10.59 4.86
C VAL A 7 -3.77 -9.97 6.24
N ALA A 8 -3.57 -10.79 7.27
CA ALA A 8 -3.53 -10.34 8.65
C ALA A 8 -2.09 -10.00 9.08
N ASN A 9 -1.94 -8.94 9.85
CA ASN A 9 -0.67 -8.44 10.41
C ASN A 9 0.48 -8.43 9.38
N PRO A 10 0.30 -7.76 8.22
CA PRO A 10 1.31 -7.77 7.18
C PRO A 10 2.65 -7.22 7.70
N LYS A 11 3.75 -7.84 7.29
CA LYS A 11 5.09 -7.25 7.44
C LYS A 11 5.13 -5.86 6.81
N LEU A 12 5.94 -4.98 7.40
CA LEU A 12 6.08 -3.60 6.97
C LEU A 12 6.73 -3.52 5.59
N ASP A 13 6.42 -2.45 4.85
CA ASP A 13 6.70 -2.32 3.42
C ASP A 13 6.03 -3.42 2.60
N PHE A 14 4.73 -3.60 2.84
CA PHE A 14 3.91 -4.57 2.13
C PHE A 14 3.87 -4.21 0.65
N LEU A 15 4.29 -5.16 -0.19
CA LEU A 15 4.24 -5.06 -1.64
C LEU A 15 3.51 -6.28 -2.18
N CYS A 16 2.50 -6.06 -3.01
CA CYS A 16 1.68 -7.12 -3.56
C CYS A 16 1.34 -6.80 -5.02
N PRO A 17 1.63 -7.69 -5.98
CA PRO A 17 1.15 -7.59 -7.34
C PRO A 17 -0.37 -7.65 -7.36
N ILE A 18 -1.01 -6.65 -7.95
CA ILE A 18 -2.48 -6.59 -8.06
C ILE A 18 -2.91 -6.20 -9.47
N ARG A 19 -4.14 -6.56 -9.84
CA ARG A 19 -4.86 -5.98 -10.97
C ARG A 19 -6.22 -5.48 -10.49
N ILE A 20 -6.51 -4.23 -10.86
CA ILE A 20 -7.79 -3.59 -10.56
C ILE A 20 -8.50 -3.42 -11.91
N SER A 21 -9.41 -4.33 -12.22
CA SER A 21 -10.17 -4.37 -13.48
C SER A 21 -11.63 -3.98 -13.28
N GLU A 22 -12.20 -4.34 -12.14
CA GLU A 22 -13.63 -4.17 -11.89
C GLU A 22 -13.95 -2.82 -11.24
N LEU A 23 -15.12 -2.28 -11.58
CA LEU A 23 -15.68 -1.16 -10.81
C LEU A 23 -16.05 -1.66 -9.41
N ASP A 24 -15.92 -0.76 -8.44
CA ASP A 24 -16.18 -1.04 -7.03
C ASP A 24 -15.23 -2.03 -6.36
N SER A 25 -14.14 -2.42 -7.02
CA SER A 25 -12.98 -3.01 -6.36
C SER A 25 -12.48 -2.10 -5.24
N GLU A 26 -12.09 -2.69 -4.11
CA GLU A 26 -11.68 -1.96 -2.93
C GLU A 26 -10.40 -2.53 -2.34
N VAL A 27 -9.46 -1.64 -2.04
CA VAL A 27 -8.34 -1.91 -1.13
C VAL A 27 -8.72 -1.33 0.23
N ARG A 28 -8.83 -2.19 1.23
CA ARG A 28 -9.19 -1.82 2.60
C ARG A 28 -8.05 -2.13 3.55
N ILE A 29 -7.72 -1.17 4.41
CA ILE A 29 -6.61 -1.28 5.36
C ILE A 29 -7.17 -1.00 6.75
N ASN A 30 -7.10 -1.99 7.63
CA ASN A 30 -7.42 -1.83 9.04
C ASN A 30 -6.13 -1.52 9.79
N ALA A 31 -6.11 -0.39 10.50
CA ALA A 31 -4.95 0.12 11.21
C ALA A 31 -5.32 0.62 12.61
N SER A 32 -4.33 0.62 13.51
CA SER A 32 -4.41 1.31 14.80
C SER A 32 -3.25 2.25 15.05
N GLY A 33 -3.55 3.37 15.70
CA GLY A 33 -2.54 4.21 16.31
C GLY A 33 -2.07 3.58 17.63
N GLY A 34 -0.76 3.43 17.81
CA GLY A 34 -0.20 2.98 19.09
C GLY A 34 -0.62 3.90 20.25
N SER A 35 -0.81 3.29 21.43
CA SER A 35 -1.36 3.91 22.65
C SER A 35 -0.79 5.30 22.97
N ARG A 36 -1.65 6.16 23.54
CA ARG A 36 -1.41 7.55 23.97
C ARG A 36 -0.29 7.74 25.01
N ARG A 37 0.41 6.69 25.44
CA ARG A 37 1.40 6.75 26.54
C ARG A 37 2.76 7.29 26.08
N ARG A 38 2.83 8.62 25.96
CA ARG A 38 3.93 9.55 26.30
C ARG A 38 3.85 10.78 25.37
N ALA A 39 3.56 11.93 25.98
CA ALA A 39 3.33 13.23 25.35
C ALA A 39 4.59 13.88 24.73
N PHE A 40 5.64 13.11 24.43
CA PHE A 40 6.97 13.66 24.10
C PHE A 40 7.68 13.01 22.90
N GLU A 41 7.02 12.14 22.13
CA GLU A 41 7.61 11.69 20.88
C GLU A 41 7.00 12.45 19.68
N PRO A 42 7.80 13.23 18.91
CA PRO A 42 7.35 14.02 17.78
C PRO A 42 7.04 13.11 16.59
N ASN A 43 5.99 12.32 16.70
CA ASN A 43 5.82 11.18 15.80
C ASN A 43 4.80 11.51 14.73
N TRP A 44 5.33 11.81 13.55
CA TRP A 44 4.60 11.71 12.30
C TRP A 44 4.20 10.24 12.14
N ARG A 45 2.92 9.96 12.41
CA ARG A 45 2.34 8.64 12.18
C ARG A 45 1.68 8.71 10.82
N THR A 46 2.21 7.98 9.86
CA THR A 46 1.67 8.00 8.51
C THR A 46 1.45 6.61 7.98
N ILE A 47 0.38 6.43 7.21
CA ILE A 47 0.17 5.26 6.37
C ILE A 47 0.20 5.75 4.94
N THR A 48 1.04 5.14 4.13
CA THR A 48 1.13 5.40 2.71
C THR A 48 0.51 4.25 1.94
N VAL A 49 -0.32 4.57 0.95
CA VAL A 49 -0.90 3.61 0.01
C VAL A 49 -0.53 4.06 -1.39
N ASN A 50 0.12 3.18 -2.13
CA ASN A 50 0.56 3.41 -3.49
C ASN A 50 -0.01 2.37 -4.44
N PHE A 51 -0.62 2.82 -5.53
CA PHE A 51 -0.89 1.97 -6.70
C PHE A 51 0.21 2.19 -7.74
N ILE A 52 1.06 1.18 -7.89
CA ILE A 52 2.21 1.17 -8.78
C ILE A 52 1.76 0.84 -10.20
N ALA A 53 2.28 1.59 -11.18
CA ALA A 53 2.05 1.40 -12.60
C ALA A 53 3.41 1.41 -13.33
N GLY A 54 4.16 0.31 -13.23
CA GLY A 54 5.52 0.21 -13.75
C GLY A 54 6.47 1.20 -13.07
N ASN A 55 7.04 2.13 -13.86
CA ASN A 55 7.92 3.20 -13.34
C ASN A 55 7.16 4.46 -12.87
N SER A 56 5.84 4.34 -12.69
CA SER A 56 4.93 5.41 -12.28
C SER A 56 4.12 5.00 -11.04
N VAL A 57 3.52 5.97 -10.36
CA VAL A 57 2.55 5.74 -9.27
C VAL A 57 1.24 6.38 -9.71
N ALA A 58 0.25 5.55 -10.03
CA ALA A 58 -1.06 5.99 -10.51
C ALA A 58 -1.90 6.66 -9.41
N PHE A 59 -1.64 6.28 -8.16
CA PHE A 59 -2.28 6.83 -6.98
C PHE A 59 -1.31 6.76 -5.81
N HIS A 60 -1.03 7.89 -5.20
CA HIS A 60 -0.29 8.01 -3.94
C HIS A 60 -1.20 8.68 -2.92
N MET A 61 -1.30 8.05 -1.76
CA MET A 61 -2.00 8.61 -0.62
C MET A 61 -1.16 8.46 0.63
N GLU A 62 -1.02 9.54 1.39
CA GLU A 62 -0.44 9.51 2.72
C GLU A 62 -1.44 10.06 3.74
N VAL A 63 -1.82 9.22 4.70
CA VAL A 63 -2.74 9.59 5.79
C VAL A 63 -1.92 10.03 7.00
N HIS A 64 -2.08 11.28 7.42
CA HIS A 64 -1.41 11.83 8.60
C HIS A 64 -2.25 11.65 9.85
N VAL A 65 -1.80 10.77 10.75
CA VAL A 65 -2.47 10.40 12.00
C VAL A 65 -1.77 11.05 13.18
N LYS A 66 -1.85 12.38 13.29
CA LYS A 66 -1.19 13.11 14.38
C LYS A 66 -2.16 13.27 15.56
N PRO A 67 -1.81 12.80 16.78
CA PRO A 67 -2.57 13.14 17.98
C PRO A 67 -2.60 14.66 18.17
N PHE A 68 -3.79 15.22 18.46
CA PHE A 68 -3.99 16.65 18.77
C PHE A 68 -3.71 17.66 17.64
N LEU A 69 -3.48 17.19 16.40
CA LEU A 69 -3.41 18.05 15.21
C LEU A 69 -4.52 17.70 14.22
N VAL A 70 -4.75 18.60 13.28
CA VAL A 70 -5.66 18.36 12.16
C VAL A 70 -5.20 17.14 11.39
N LYS A 71 -6.08 16.13 11.30
CA LYS A 71 -5.84 14.94 10.48
C LYS A 71 -5.95 15.35 9.01
N SER A 72 -5.05 14.84 8.18
CA SER A 72 -5.03 15.18 6.76
C SER A 72 -4.68 13.97 5.92
N ILE A 73 -5.10 14.02 4.67
CA ILE A 73 -4.66 13.10 3.62
C ILE A 73 -3.95 13.93 2.57
N ALA A 74 -2.69 13.58 2.29
CA ALA A 74 -1.97 14.05 1.13
C ALA A 74 -2.22 13.08 -0.02
N LEU A 75 -2.58 13.60 -1.20
CA LEU A 75 -2.83 12.83 -2.40
C LEU A 75 -1.93 13.32 -3.52
N ASN A 76 -1.36 12.38 -4.27
CA ASN A 76 -0.51 12.70 -5.41
C ASN A 76 -0.51 11.56 -6.43
N TYR A 77 0.25 11.74 -7.50
CA TYR A 77 0.60 10.73 -8.47
C TYR A 77 1.99 11.06 -9.03
N LEU A 78 2.67 10.05 -9.55
CA LEU A 78 4.00 10.16 -10.13
C LEU A 78 3.96 9.61 -11.55
N ILE A 79 4.36 10.43 -12.52
CA ILE A 79 4.46 10.01 -13.92
C ILE A 79 5.91 10.14 -14.35
N LYS A 80 6.48 9.05 -14.90
CA LYS A 80 7.87 9.02 -15.39
C LYS A 80 8.88 9.54 -14.36
N ARG A 81 8.74 9.14 -13.09
CA ARG A 81 9.61 9.53 -11.95
C ARG A 81 9.49 10.97 -11.46
N TYR A 82 8.51 11.74 -11.94
CA TYR A 82 8.24 13.09 -11.43
C TYR A 82 6.94 13.12 -10.64
N TRP A 83 7.04 13.47 -9.36
CA TRP A 83 5.89 13.83 -8.52
C TRP A 83 5.17 15.03 -9.09
N LYS A 84 3.84 15.02 -8.96
CA LYS A 84 3.00 16.14 -9.39
C LYS A 84 2.59 16.98 -8.19
N GLN A 85 1.72 17.96 -8.42
CA GLN A 85 1.25 18.82 -7.36
C GLN A 85 0.47 18.01 -6.33
N GLU A 86 0.93 18.07 -5.09
CA GLU A 86 0.26 17.41 -3.96
C GLU A 86 -1.04 18.12 -3.64
N GLY A 87 -2.12 17.35 -3.52
CA GLY A 87 -3.39 17.81 -2.95
C GLY A 87 -3.43 17.45 -1.47
N LEU A 88 -3.42 18.46 -0.59
CA LEU A 88 -3.60 18.26 0.84
C LEU A 88 -5.06 18.51 1.23
N MET A 89 -5.70 17.50 1.82
CA MET A 89 -7.08 17.57 2.27
C MET A 89 -7.17 17.36 3.77
N LYS A 90 -7.84 18.29 4.47
CA LYS A 90 -8.20 18.09 5.88
C LYS A 90 -9.30 17.04 5.96
N VAL A 91 -9.19 16.13 6.90
CA VAL A 91 -10.19 15.08 7.12
C VAL A 91 -10.82 15.29 8.49
N ASN A 92 -12.13 15.49 8.48
CA ASN A 92 -12.95 15.68 9.69
C ASN A 92 -13.42 14.34 10.29
N VAL A 93 -12.78 13.23 9.91
CA VAL A 93 -13.07 11.90 10.45
C VAL A 93 -12.09 11.62 11.58
N ASP A 94 -12.61 11.18 12.72
CA ASP A 94 -11.77 10.77 13.84
C ASP A 94 -11.03 9.49 13.51
N ILE A 95 -9.73 9.66 13.32
CA ILE A 95 -8.76 8.57 13.27
C ILE A 95 -8.42 8.23 14.73
N GLY A 96 -9.24 7.35 15.32
CA GLY A 96 -9.15 6.94 16.72
C GLY A 96 -7.98 5.99 17.00
N ASP A 97 -8.09 5.20 18.06
CA ASP A 97 -7.12 4.13 18.34
C ASP A 97 -7.14 3.09 17.22
N THR A 98 -8.30 2.78 16.64
CA THR A 98 -8.47 1.97 15.43
C THR A 98 -9.17 2.76 14.33
N PHE A 99 -8.82 2.50 13.08
CA PHE A 99 -9.41 3.14 11.92
C PHE A 99 -9.27 2.27 10.66
N VAL A 100 -10.19 2.48 9.72
CA VAL A 100 -10.22 1.77 8.43
C VAL A 100 -10.06 2.75 7.30
N ILE A 101 -9.07 2.53 6.44
CA ILE A 101 -8.90 3.24 5.17
C ILE A 101 -9.48 2.36 4.06
N SER A 102 -10.32 2.94 3.21
CA SER A 102 -10.81 2.28 1.99
C SER A 102 -10.53 3.12 0.77
N VAL A 103 -9.95 2.51 -0.26
CA VAL A 103 -9.76 3.11 -1.59
C VAL A 103 -10.60 2.30 -2.58
N VAL A 104 -11.72 2.88 -3.01
CA VAL A 104 -12.68 2.21 -3.90
C VAL A 104 -12.48 2.70 -5.34
N ASN A 105 -12.34 1.77 -6.28
CA ASN A 105 -12.24 2.05 -7.70
C ASN A 105 -13.60 2.48 -8.27
N LYS A 106 -13.72 3.73 -8.71
CA LYS A 106 -14.86 4.22 -9.52
C LYS A 106 -14.37 4.53 -10.92
N GLU A 107 -15.27 4.78 -11.88
CA GLU A 107 -14.92 4.94 -13.30
C GLU A 107 -13.74 5.93 -13.52
N ASP A 108 -13.92 7.19 -13.13
CA ASP A 108 -12.91 8.26 -13.36
C ASP A 108 -12.05 8.61 -12.15
N TYR A 109 -12.33 8.04 -10.98
CA TYR A 109 -11.68 8.44 -9.74
C TYR A 109 -11.57 7.28 -8.75
N PHE A 110 -10.65 7.41 -7.79
CA PHE A 110 -10.65 6.62 -6.57
C PHE A 110 -11.48 7.35 -5.51
N ASN A 111 -12.43 6.63 -4.92
CA ASN A 111 -13.25 7.12 -3.82
C ASN A 111 -12.59 6.72 -2.50
N ILE A 112 -12.05 7.69 -1.76
CA ILE A 112 -11.39 7.45 -0.49
C ILE A 112 -12.42 7.57 0.63
N ARG A 113 -12.45 6.57 1.52
CA ARG A 113 -13.27 6.57 2.72
C ARG A 113 -12.42 6.28 3.94
N ILE A 114 -12.75 6.92 5.05
CA ILE A 114 -12.17 6.65 6.37
C ILE A 114 -13.31 6.22 7.29
N ASN A 115 -13.18 5.07 7.94
CA ASN A 115 -14.21 4.47 8.80
C ASN A 115 -15.58 4.34 8.10
N GLY A 116 -15.56 3.99 6.81
CA GLY A 116 -16.77 3.89 5.98
C GLY A 116 -17.35 5.23 5.50
N VAL A 117 -16.91 6.36 6.06
CA VAL A 117 -17.37 7.71 5.68
C VAL A 117 -16.55 8.24 4.51
N HIS A 118 -17.21 8.86 3.53
CA HIS A 118 -16.53 9.51 2.41
C HIS A 118 -15.57 10.61 2.90
N ALA A 119 -14.30 10.52 2.50
CA ALA A 119 -13.30 11.54 2.80
C ALA A 119 -13.07 12.46 1.59
N CYS A 120 -12.77 11.88 0.43
CA CYS A 120 -12.50 12.62 -0.79
C CYS A 120 -12.49 11.74 -2.05
N ARG A 121 -12.40 12.38 -3.21
CA ARG A 121 -12.22 11.73 -4.51
C ARG A 121 -10.86 12.10 -5.08
N PHE A 122 -10.17 11.14 -5.69
CA PHE A 122 -8.94 11.37 -6.43
C PHE A 122 -9.14 11.01 -7.89
N ARG A 123 -9.09 11.99 -8.79
CA ARG A 123 -9.23 11.75 -10.24
C ARG A 123 -8.06 10.92 -10.76
N LYS A 124 -8.34 9.89 -11.53
CA LYS A 124 -7.32 9.04 -12.15
C LYS A 124 -6.61 9.79 -13.26
N MET A 125 -5.28 9.75 -13.24
CA MET A 125 -4.43 10.32 -14.30
C MET A 125 -3.78 9.23 -15.17
N LEU A 126 -3.76 7.99 -14.67
CA LEU A 126 -3.35 6.80 -15.39
C LEU A 126 -4.52 5.80 -15.40
N PRO A 127 -4.68 5.01 -16.47
CA PRO A 127 -5.74 4.03 -16.56
C PRO A 127 -5.56 2.96 -15.49
N THR A 128 -6.65 2.49 -14.89
CA THR A 128 -6.60 1.48 -13.82
C THR A 128 -5.94 0.18 -14.30
N SER A 129 -6.09 -0.17 -15.58
CA SER A 129 -5.43 -1.32 -16.21
C SER A 129 -3.88 -1.25 -16.22
N SER A 130 -3.30 -0.07 -16.02
CA SER A 130 -1.84 0.09 -15.88
C SER A 130 -1.31 -0.23 -14.48
N ILE A 131 -2.20 -0.33 -13.48
CA ILE A 131 -1.84 -0.64 -12.10
C ILE A 131 -1.48 -2.12 -12.01
N ASN A 132 -0.28 -2.40 -11.52
CA ASN A 132 0.26 -3.75 -11.40
C ASN A 132 0.80 -4.07 -10.01
N GLY A 133 0.73 -3.13 -9.06
CA GLY A 133 1.21 -3.34 -7.70
C GLY A 133 0.54 -2.44 -6.68
N LEU A 134 0.40 -2.97 -5.47
CA LEU A 134 -0.02 -2.29 -4.26
C LEU A 134 1.18 -2.23 -3.33
N GLU A 135 1.52 -1.03 -2.91
CA GLU A 135 2.50 -0.82 -1.83
C GLU A 135 1.81 -0.13 -0.65
N VAL A 136 1.96 -0.71 0.54
CA VAL A 136 1.48 -0.13 1.80
C VAL A 136 2.68 0.04 2.74
N LYS A 137 2.97 1.29 3.08
CA LYS A 137 4.03 1.66 4.02
C LYS A 137 3.45 2.32 5.25
N LYS A 138 4.22 2.33 6.33
CA LYS A 138 3.89 3.15 7.50
C LYS A 138 5.11 3.78 8.12
N ARG A 139 4.90 4.92 8.78
CA ARG A 139 5.88 5.58 9.62
C ARG A 139 5.32 5.78 11.03
N GLY A 140 6.19 5.64 12.02
CA GLY A 140 5.83 5.83 13.43
C GLY A 140 5.04 4.66 14.04
N LYS A 141 4.46 4.93 15.21
CA LYS A 141 3.70 3.95 16.01
C LYS A 141 2.30 3.75 15.45
N ILE A 142 2.21 3.10 14.30
CA ILE A 142 0.98 2.56 13.70
C ILE A 142 1.12 1.04 13.60
N THR A 143 0.06 0.30 13.85
CA THR A 143 -0.03 -1.13 13.53
C THR A 143 -1.04 -1.30 12.41
N VAL A 144 -0.70 -2.10 11.39
CA VAL A 144 -1.66 -2.50 10.35
C VAL A 144 -2.14 -3.90 10.73
N GLN A 145 -3.42 -4.05 11.05
CA GLN A 145 -4.04 -5.32 11.43
C GLN A 145 -4.38 -6.16 10.21
N SER A 146 -4.89 -5.55 9.16
CA SER A 146 -5.23 -6.27 7.94
C SER A 146 -5.16 -5.39 6.69
N ILE A 147 -4.89 -6.03 5.57
CA ILE A 147 -5.13 -5.49 4.24
C ILE A 147 -6.07 -6.47 3.53
N ASP A 148 -7.23 -5.97 3.15
CA ASP A 148 -8.26 -6.73 2.45
C ASP A 148 -8.39 -6.19 1.02
N LEU A 149 -8.36 -7.11 0.08
CA LEU A 149 -8.55 -6.90 -1.35
C LEU A 149 -9.91 -7.46 -1.71
N ILE A 150 -10.81 -6.59 -2.18
CA ILE A 150 -12.19 -6.91 -2.49
C ILE A 150 -12.38 -6.70 -3.99
N ASN A 151 -12.72 -7.76 -4.72
CA ASN A 151 -12.78 -7.75 -6.19
C ASN A 151 -11.50 -7.19 -6.83
N VAL A 152 -10.34 -7.43 -6.20
CA VAL A 152 -9.02 -7.11 -6.75
C VAL A 152 -8.30 -8.43 -6.97
N GLU A 153 -7.80 -8.63 -8.18
CA GLU A 153 -7.03 -9.82 -8.52
C GLU A 153 -5.61 -9.69 -7.97
N THR A 154 -5.08 -10.76 -7.39
CA THR A 154 -3.68 -10.89 -7.01
C THR A 154 -3.19 -12.27 -7.40
N ASN A 155 -1.96 -12.35 -7.91
CA ASN A 155 -1.31 -13.62 -8.21
C ASN A 155 -0.54 -14.18 -7.01
N ASP A 156 -0.30 -13.34 -6.00
CA ASP A 156 0.42 -13.73 -4.79
C ASP A 156 -0.60 -14.03 -3.69
N GLY A 157 -0.57 -15.29 -3.21
CA GLY A 157 -1.27 -15.72 -1.99
C GLY A 157 -0.77 -14.97 -0.73
N PRO A 158 -1.26 -15.32 0.49
CA PRO A 158 -1.37 -14.43 1.67
C PRO A 158 -0.14 -13.65 2.16
N GLN A 159 1.04 -13.88 1.60
CA GLN A 159 2.12 -12.91 1.33
C GLN A 159 2.95 -13.52 0.19
N PRO A 160 3.71 -12.76 -0.62
CA PRO A 160 4.90 -13.34 -1.20
C PRO A 160 5.77 -13.79 -0.01
N ARG A 161 5.79 -15.09 0.27
CA ARG A 161 6.95 -15.66 0.93
C ARG A 161 8.08 -15.34 -0.04
N HIS A 162 8.88 -14.33 0.28
CA HIS A 162 10.25 -14.28 -0.24
C HIS A 162 11.02 -15.44 0.41
N THR A 163 10.62 -16.67 0.13
CA THR A 163 11.52 -17.80 0.07
C THR A 163 11.94 -17.84 -1.39
N CYS A 164 12.94 -17.03 -1.74
CA CYS A 164 13.76 -17.40 -2.88
C CYS A 164 14.35 -18.76 -2.48
N GLU A 165 13.84 -19.87 -3.04
CA GLU A 165 14.59 -21.11 -2.99
C GLU A 165 15.79 -20.91 -3.91
N CYS A 166 16.87 -20.39 -3.32
CA CYS A 166 18.18 -20.42 -3.92
C CYS A 166 18.62 -21.88 -3.92
N THR A 167 18.31 -22.63 -4.99
CA THR A 167 18.93 -23.93 -5.18
C THR A 167 20.39 -23.68 -5.56
N GLN A 168 21.31 -24.05 -4.67
CA GLN A 168 22.73 -24.02 -4.96
C GLN A 168 23.02 -25.08 -6.03
N VAL A 169 23.46 -24.66 -7.21
CA VAL A 169 23.98 -25.56 -8.25
C VAL A 169 25.48 -25.27 -8.37
N GLY A 170 26.28 -26.02 -7.61
CA GLY A 170 27.73 -25.84 -7.54
C GLY A 170 28.17 -24.65 -6.68
N ASN A 171 29.41 -24.19 -6.87
CA ASN A 171 30.04 -23.22 -5.98
C ASN A 171 29.68 -21.75 -6.26
N ASP A 172 29.11 -21.41 -7.43
CA ASP A 172 28.99 -19.99 -7.84
C ASP A 172 27.73 -19.63 -8.67
N VAL A 173 26.71 -20.49 -8.77
CA VAL A 173 25.52 -20.19 -9.60
C VAL A 173 24.21 -20.44 -8.85
N TYR A 174 23.46 -19.36 -8.62
CA TYR A 174 22.09 -19.39 -8.10
C TYR A 174 21.10 -19.23 -9.25
N PHE A 175 20.26 -20.25 -9.49
CA PHE A 175 19.17 -20.16 -10.47
C PHE A 175 17.88 -19.68 -9.81
N PHE A 176 17.26 -18.65 -10.40
CA PHE A 176 15.91 -18.22 -10.05
C PHE A 176 14.90 -19.09 -10.81
N SER A 177 14.51 -20.22 -10.24
CA SER A 177 13.39 -20.97 -10.82
C SER A 177 12.08 -20.29 -10.40
N ARG A 178 11.44 -19.61 -11.36
CA ARG A 178 10.04 -19.12 -11.30
C ARG A 178 9.72 -17.82 -10.54
N CYS A 179 10.51 -16.76 -10.72
CA CYS A 179 10.05 -15.43 -10.32
C CYS A 179 10.31 -14.39 -11.43
N LEU A 180 9.33 -14.19 -12.32
CA LEU A 180 9.38 -13.20 -13.41
C LEU A 180 9.39 -11.74 -12.90
N THR A 181 9.24 -11.51 -11.59
CA THR A 181 9.27 -10.19 -10.94
C THR A 181 10.60 -9.88 -10.23
N CYS A 182 11.55 -10.81 -10.19
CA CYS A 182 12.86 -10.62 -9.53
C CYS A 182 13.91 -9.85 -10.33
N PHE A 183 13.61 -9.33 -11.53
CA PHE A 183 14.57 -8.56 -12.34
C PHE A 183 15.12 -7.30 -11.66
N GLN A 184 14.56 -6.88 -10.52
CA GLN A 184 15.02 -5.74 -9.73
C GLN A 184 15.73 -6.11 -8.41
N TRP A 185 16.15 -7.36 -8.21
CA TRP A 185 16.76 -7.78 -6.94
C TRP A 185 18.03 -8.63 -7.15
N ARG A 186 19.04 -8.45 -6.28
CA ARG A 186 20.29 -9.24 -6.20
C ARG A 186 20.30 -9.98 -4.86
N CYS A 187 20.70 -11.24 -4.83
CA CYS A 187 20.81 -12.02 -3.59
C CYS A 187 22.28 -12.45 -3.36
N ASP A 188 22.75 -12.46 -2.11
CA ASP A 188 24.13 -12.84 -1.72
C ASP A 188 24.23 -14.23 -1.05
N GLY A 189 23.20 -15.06 -1.21
CA GLY A 189 23.09 -16.38 -0.58
C GLY A 189 22.44 -16.37 0.81
N LEU A 190 22.36 -15.22 1.49
CA LEU A 190 21.67 -15.06 2.77
C LEU A 190 20.61 -13.96 2.76
N ASN A 191 20.79 -12.93 1.95
CA ASN A 191 19.95 -11.74 1.89
C ASN A 191 19.65 -11.36 0.45
N CYS A 192 18.46 -10.80 0.22
CA CYS A 192 18.05 -10.23 -1.07
C CYS A 192 17.95 -8.70 -0.96
N TYR A 193 18.62 -8.01 -1.88
CA TYR A 193 18.70 -6.56 -1.98
C TYR A 193 17.99 -6.09 -3.25
N LYS A 194 17.28 -4.98 -3.19
CA LYS A 194 16.74 -4.30 -4.37
C LYS A 194 17.87 -3.52 -5.05
N TYR A 195 17.89 -3.44 -6.38
CA TYR A 195 18.73 -2.44 -7.07
C TYR A 195 18.38 -1.02 -6.61
#